data_AF-A0A7C5S6V2-F1
#
_entry.id   AF-A0A7C5S6V2-F1
#
_cell.length_a   1.000
_cell.length_b   1.000
_cell.length_c   1.000
_cell.angle_alpha   90.00
_cell.angle_beta   90.00
_cell.angle_gamma   90.00
#
_symmetry.space_group_name_H-M   'P 1'
#
loop_
_entity.id
_entity.type
_entity.pdbx_description
1 polymer ?
#
loop_
_entity_poly.entity_id
_entity_poly.type
_entity_poly.pdbx_seq_one_letter_code
_entity_poly.pdbx_strand_id
1 'polypeptide(L)'
;MAPPAAEAFADTTHRTLPKRAPSKLPREVVNLNTATKAELMSLPGVGEVIAERILEYRRQKRFETPEELMEVKGIGPKKFERIRPYIRVD
;
A
#
# COMPACT_ATOMS: atom_id res chain seq x y z
N MET A 1 -42.56 -33.17 24.75
CA MET A 1 -43.11 -32.39 23.62
C MET A 1 -42.26 -31.13 23.49
N ALA A 2 -42.14 -30.64 22.26
CA ALA A 2 -41.10 -29.81 21.64
C ALA A 2 -40.79 -28.41 22.27
N PRO A 3 -39.64 -27.79 21.89
CA PRO A 3 -38.85 -26.79 22.63
C PRO A 3 -39.13 -25.30 22.20
N PRO A 4 -38.41 -24.29 22.73
CA PRO A 4 -38.76 -22.86 22.67
C PRO A 4 -38.41 -22.20 21.32
N ALA A 5 -39.25 -21.26 20.89
CA ALA A 5 -39.11 -20.57 19.62
C ALA A 5 -38.52 -19.15 19.76
N ALA A 6 -37.37 -19.00 19.09
CA ALA A 6 -36.91 -17.80 18.37
C ALA A 6 -36.23 -16.67 19.16
N GLU A 7 -34.98 -16.93 19.53
CA GLU A 7 -33.88 -16.02 19.17
C GLU A 7 -33.84 -15.84 17.65
N ALA A 8 -33.78 -14.61 17.16
CA ALA A 8 -33.34 -14.31 15.80
C ALA A 8 -32.57 -12.98 15.82
N PHE A 9 -31.25 -13.17 15.78
CA PHE A 9 -30.21 -12.16 15.81
C PHE A 9 -30.25 -11.26 14.57
N ALA A 10 -29.70 -10.06 14.77
CA ALA A 10 -29.52 -9.00 13.79
C ALA A 10 -28.99 -9.52 12.43
N ASP A 11 -29.63 -8.97 11.39
CA ASP A 11 -29.33 -9.18 9.99
C ASP A 11 -27.83 -9.06 9.68
N THR A 12 -27.32 -10.15 9.16
CA THR A 12 -26.02 -10.27 8.53
C THR A 12 -26.11 -9.66 7.14
N THR A 13 -25.37 -8.58 6.91
CA THR A 13 -24.73 -8.35 5.62
C THR A 13 -23.22 -8.38 5.81
N HIS A 14 -22.67 -9.54 5.52
CA HIS A 14 -21.26 -9.88 5.57
C HIS A 14 -20.55 -9.26 4.36
N ARG A 15 -19.56 -8.39 4.58
CA ARG A 15 -18.35 -8.43 3.76
C ARG A 15 -17.12 -8.14 4.60
N THR A 16 -16.67 -9.21 5.24
CA THR A 16 -15.28 -9.43 5.60
C THR A 16 -14.32 -8.91 4.52
N LEU A 17 -13.56 -7.88 4.86
CA LEU A 17 -12.12 -7.93 4.68
C LEU A 17 -11.55 -8.06 6.09
N PRO A 18 -10.88 -9.19 6.42
CA PRO A 18 -10.22 -9.32 7.71
C PRO A 18 -9.22 -8.17 7.86
N LYS A 19 -9.11 -7.65 9.09
CA LYS A 19 -7.92 -6.97 9.58
C LYS A 19 -6.69 -7.73 9.10
N ARG A 20 -6.10 -7.31 7.98
CA ARG A 20 -4.74 -7.74 7.61
C ARG A 20 -3.85 -6.92 8.54
N ALA A 21 -3.71 -7.43 9.77
CA ALA A 21 -2.68 -7.00 10.68
C ALA A 21 -1.37 -6.98 9.87
N PRO A 22 -0.59 -5.89 9.86
CA PRO A 22 0.68 -5.87 9.19
C PRO A 22 1.63 -6.79 9.97
N SER A 23 1.60 -8.08 9.65
CA SER A 23 2.53 -9.07 10.17
C SER A 23 3.86 -8.93 9.44
N LYS A 24 4.69 -7.96 9.82
CA LYS A 24 6.14 -8.16 9.99
C LYS A 24 6.81 -6.92 10.60
N LEU A 25 7.45 -7.19 11.72
CA LEU A 25 8.48 -6.46 12.47
C LEU A 25 9.45 -5.58 11.61
N PRO A 26 10.04 -4.54 12.23
CA PRO A 26 10.58 -3.35 11.59
C PRO A 26 11.75 -3.65 10.65
N ARG A 27 11.57 -3.31 9.38
CA ARG A 27 12.62 -3.15 8.39
C ARG A 27 12.14 -2.01 7.50
N GLU A 28 12.92 -0.94 7.39
CA GLU A 28 12.65 0.33 6.67
C GLU A 28 12.37 0.14 5.16
N VAL A 29 11.32 -0.60 4.81
CA VAL A 29 10.89 -0.84 3.42
C VAL A 29 9.49 -0.29 3.21
N VAL A 30 9.46 0.86 2.53
CA VAL A 30 8.27 1.62 2.13
C VAL A 30 7.53 0.83 1.05
N ASN A 31 6.26 0.53 1.30
CA ASN A 31 5.48 -0.23 0.34
C ASN A 31 4.76 0.72 -0.64
N LEU A 32 5.08 0.72 -1.93
CA LEU A 32 4.55 1.70 -2.89
C LEU A 32 3.01 1.68 -2.99
N ASN A 33 2.38 0.52 -2.80
CA ASN A 33 0.93 0.37 -2.86
C ASN A 33 0.20 0.86 -1.60
N THR A 34 0.89 0.94 -0.46
CA THR A 34 0.28 1.35 0.82
C THR A 34 0.93 2.57 1.46
N ALA A 35 2.05 3.03 0.91
CA ALA A 35 2.84 4.14 1.40
C ALA A 35 2.03 5.43 1.31
N THR A 36 2.25 6.29 2.30
CA THR A 36 1.72 7.64 2.32
C THR A 36 2.66 8.59 1.58
N LYS A 37 2.18 9.79 1.23
CA LYS A 37 3.00 10.85 0.63
C LYS A 37 4.29 11.08 1.44
N ALA A 38 4.19 11.11 2.76
CA ALA A 38 5.32 11.31 3.67
C ALA A 38 6.34 10.17 3.64
N GLU A 39 5.88 8.91 3.62
CA GLU A 39 6.79 7.75 3.52
C GLU A 39 7.53 7.74 2.17
N LEU A 40 6.82 8.09 1.09
CA LEU A 40 7.44 8.23 -0.22
C LEU A 40 8.46 9.37 -0.23
N MET A 41 8.17 10.52 0.38
CA MET A 41 9.11 11.64 0.50
C MET A 41 10.34 11.32 1.38
N SER A 42 10.22 10.35 2.29
CA SER A 42 11.35 9.90 3.11
C SER A 42 12.41 9.17 2.29
N LEU A 43 12.11 8.83 1.04
CA LEU A 43 12.98 8.11 0.13
C LEU A 43 14.01 9.04 -0.54
N PRO A 44 15.28 8.63 -0.66
CA PRO A 44 16.33 9.45 -1.24
C PRO A 44 16.07 9.78 -2.72
N GLY A 45 15.80 11.06 -3.01
CA GLY A 45 15.53 11.55 -4.36
C GLY A 45 14.05 11.60 -4.75
N VAL A 46 13.15 11.23 -3.83
CA VAL A 46 11.70 11.42 -3.94
C VAL A 46 11.32 12.68 -3.18
N GLY A 47 10.96 13.72 -3.92
CA GLY A 47 10.43 14.96 -3.35
C GLY A 47 8.90 15.00 -3.40
N GLU A 48 8.34 16.14 -3.02
CA GLU A 48 6.89 16.36 -3.01
C GLU A 48 6.20 16.05 -4.33
N VAL A 49 6.74 16.61 -5.42
CA VAL A 49 6.21 16.43 -6.78
C VAL A 49 6.22 14.96 -7.18
N ILE A 50 7.25 14.21 -6.80
CA ILE A 50 7.35 12.80 -7.15
C ILE A 50 6.40 11.96 -6.29
N ALA A 51 6.32 12.23 -4.99
CA ALA A 51 5.39 11.55 -4.11
C ALA A 51 3.93 11.69 -4.58
N GLU A 52 3.52 12.89 -5.02
CA GLU A 52 2.20 13.09 -5.62
C GLU A 52 2.02 12.31 -6.93
N ARG A 53 3.03 12.31 -7.81
CA ARG A 53 2.99 11.52 -9.04
C ARG A 53 2.90 10.01 -8.78
N ILE A 54 3.55 9.51 -7.73
CA ILE A 54 3.44 8.10 -7.30
C ILE A 54 2.01 7.81 -6.84
N LEU A 55 1.41 8.70 -6.05
CA LEU A 55 0.02 8.55 -5.61
C LEU A 55 -0.97 8.61 -6.79
N GLU A 56 -0.71 9.48 -7.76
CA GLU A 56 -1.50 9.58 -8.98
C GLU A 56 -1.32 8.37 -9.90
N TYR A 57 -0.09 7.85 -10.01
CA TYR A 57 0.20 6.60 -10.70
C TYR A 57 -0.60 5.48 -10.06
N ARG A 58 -0.53 5.33 -8.73
CA ARG A 58 -1.32 4.35 -7.96
C ARG A 58 -2.83 4.44 -8.20
N ARG A 59 -3.37 5.65 -8.42
CA ARG A 59 -4.80 5.85 -8.73
C ARG A 59 -5.18 5.29 -10.09
N GLN A 60 -4.26 5.29 -11.05
CA GLN A 60 -4.47 4.77 -12.39
C GLN A 60 -4.09 3.28 -12.50
N LYS A 61 -2.97 2.90 -11.87
CA LYS A 61 -2.37 1.57 -11.91
C LYS A 61 -1.63 1.29 -10.60
N ARG A 62 -1.89 0.13 -9.98
CA ARG A 62 -1.09 -0.31 -8.82
C ARG A 62 0.33 -0.65 -9.24
N PHE A 63 1.27 -0.47 -8.33
CA PHE A 63 2.66 -0.90 -8.50
C PHE A 63 2.72 -2.42 -8.32
N GLU A 64 2.94 -3.16 -9.39
CA GLU A 64 3.15 -4.62 -9.34
C GLU A 64 4.62 -4.94 -9.08
N THR A 65 5.52 -4.04 -9.51
CA THR A 65 6.97 -4.15 -9.32
C THR A 65 7.54 -2.87 -8.72
N PRO A 66 8.65 -2.93 -7.96
CA PRO A 66 9.33 -1.73 -7.52
C PRO A 66 9.85 -0.92 -8.72
N GLU A 67 10.18 -1.57 -9.84
CA GLU A 67 10.71 -0.98 -11.07
C GLU A 67 9.73 -0.01 -11.74
N GLU A 68 8.41 -0.20 -11.58
CA GLU A 68 7.40 0.76 -12.05
C GLU A 68 7.53 2.15 -11.41
N LEU A 69 8.22 2.26 -10.28
CA LEU A 69 8.58 3.56 -9.73
C LEU A 69 9.41 4.39 -10.74
N MET A 70 10.20 3.75 -11.61
CA MET A 70 10.98 4.41 -12.67
C MET A 70 10.10 4.95 -13.80
N GLU A 71 8.88 4.41 -13.98
CA GLU A 71 7.91 4.96 -14.93
C GLU A 71 7.31 6.28 -14.43
N VAL A 72 7.39 6.53 -13.12
CA VAL A 72 6.95 7.79 -12.54
C VAL A 72 7.88 8.91 -12.96
N LYS A 73 7.32 9.85 -13.73
CA LYS A 73 8.02 11.01 -14.27
C LYS A 73 8.80 11.75 -13.17
N GLY A 74 10.13 11.74 -13.23
CA GLY A 74 11.03 12.39 -12.26
C GLY A 74 11.84 11.44 -11.38
N ILE A 75 11.49 10.15 -11.35
CA ILE A 75 12.35 9.07 -10.85
C ILE A 75 13.26 8.66 -12.01
N GLY A 76 14.56 8.91 -11.86
CA GLY A 76 15.56 8.39 -12.80
C GLY A 76 16.21 7.13 -12.26
N PRO A 77 16.97 6.39 -13.09
CA PRO A 77 17.64 5.15 -12.69
C PRO A 77 18.58 5.34 -11.49
N LYS A 78 19.32 6.45 -11.52
CA LYS A 78 20.24 6.84 -10.44
C LYS A 78 19.56 7.08 -9.09
N LYS A 79 18.31 7.55 -9.12
CA LYS A 79 17.50 7.69 -7.90
C LYS A 79 17.01 6.32 -7.50
N PHE A 80 16.31 5.64 -8.41
CA PHE A 80 15.74 4.31 -8.22
C PHE A 80 16.70 3.32 -7.59
N GLU A 81 17.95 3.22 -8.04
CA GLU A 81 18.94 2.32 -7.45
C GLU A 81 19.18 2.57 -5.95
N ARG A 82 19.12 3.85 -5.52
CA ARG A 82 19.25 4.22 -4.12
C ARG A 82 17.99 3.92 -3.30
N ILE A 83 16.83 3.86 -3.96
CA ILE A 83 15.52 3.63 -3.32
C ILE A 83 15.12 2.16 -3.31
N ARG A 84 15.54 1.41 -4.33
CA ARG A 84 15.26 -0.01 -4.54
C ARG A 84 15.41 -0.87 -3.28
N PRO A 85 16.46 -0.71 -2.43
CA PRO A 85 16.55 -1.49 -1.19
C PRO A 85 15.57 -1.07 -0.09
N TYR A 86 14.97 0.12 -0.18
CA TYR A 86 14.03 0.70 0.79
C TYR A 86 12.58 0.68 0.30
N ILE A 87 12.29 0.06 -0.84
CA ILE A 87 10.93 -0.04 -1.37
C ILE A 87 10.52 -1.48 -1.60
N ARG A 88 9.23 -1.72 -1.49
CA ARG A 88 8.59 -2.99 -1.84
C ARG A 88 7.23 -2.77 -2.45
N VAL A 89 6.70 -3.82 -3.05
CA VAL A 89 5.35 -3.93 -3.56
C VAL A 89 4.70 -5.18 -2.95
N ASP A 90 3.39 -5.10 -2.70
CA ASP A 90 2.54 -6.19 -2.20
C ASP A 90 1.31 -6.32 -3.10
#